data_AF-A0A258L760-F1
#
_entry.id   AF-A0A258L760-F1
#
_cell.length_a   1.000
_cell.length_b   1.000
_cell.length_c   1.000
_cell.angle_alpha   90.00
_cell.angle_beta   90.00
_cell.angle_gamma   90.00
#
_symmetry.space_group_name_H-M   'P 1'
#
loop_
_entity.id
_entity.type
_entity.pdbx_description
1 polymer ?
#
loop_
_entity_poly.entity_id
_entity_poly.type
_entity_poly.pdbx_seq_one_letter_code
_entity_poly.pdbx_strand_id
1 'polypeptide(L)'
;MTPTSQITPDDVLVLMACSATKIDRKAPAAELYDGPTWQTLRHHRGAIPLGNVFVLSGEYAFVSALATLAPYEARISERKADFLIAGGIHAHNTRFGAIKPGRMPGASPFVEAGAGGRLILEPRPYRHVIACGAGDYGRVFESFLAGFKRDGLVDASAITLRPAGGIGEQRGQLGQWLRQANGLAS
;
A
#
# COMPACT_ATOMS: atom_id res chain seq x y z
N MET A 1 -30.56 3.35 13.68
CA MET A 1 -29.15 3.09 14.05
C MET A 1 -28.54 2.22 12.98
N THR A 2 -27.68 2.77 12.12
CA THR A 2 -26.93 1.97 11.15
C THR A 2 -25.87 1.21 11.94
N PRO A 3 -25.81 -0.14 11.88
CA PRO A 3 -24.75 -0.86 12.57
C PRO A 3 -23.41 -0.36 12.04
N THR A 4 -22.60 0.22 12.93
CA THR A 4 -21.22 0.57 12.65
C THR A 4 -20.52 -0.74 12.34
N SER A 5 -20.41 -1.08 11.05
CA SER A 5 -19.83 -2.35 10.63
C SER A 5 -18.41 -2.39 11.20
N GLN A 6 -18.20 -3.31 12.13
CA GLN A 6 -16.93 -3.46 12.83
C GLN A 6 -15.86 -3.79 11.79
N ILE A 7 -14.80 -2.99 11.74
CA ILE A 7 -13.68 -3.23 10.83
C ILE A 7 -13.03 -4.54 11.24
N THR A 8 -12.92 -5.49 10.31
CA THR A 8 -12.12 -6.70 10.51
C THR A 8 -10.69 -6.41 10.02
N PRO A 9 -9.63 -6.65 10.82
CA PRO A 9 -8.25 -6.38 10.41
C PRO A 9 -7.85 -7.07 9.10
N ASP A 10 -8.40 -8.26 8.82
CA ASP A 10 -8.16 -8.97 7.58
C ASP A 10 -8.77 -8.28 6.36
N ASP A 11 -9.82 -7.47 6.50
CA ASP A 11 -10.49 -6.72 5.43
C ASP A 11 -9.84 -5.37 5.11
N VAL A 12 -8.77 -5.04 5.82
CA VAL A 12 -8.04 -3.79 5.66
C VAL A 12 -6.98 -3.92 4.58
N LEU A 13 -6.91 -2.96 3.66
CA LEU A 13 -5.78 -2.71 2.76
C LEU A 13 -5.07 -1.43 3.17
N VAL A 14 -3.75 -1.51 3.38
CA VAL A 14 -2.92 -0.34 3.67
C VAL A 14 -1.97 -0.09 2.50
N LEU A 15 -2.11 1.06 1.84
CA LEU A 15 -1.20 1.50 0.78
C LEU A 15 -0.26 2.57 1.34
N MET A 16 1.05 2.34 1.23
CA MET A 16 2.08 3.19 1.81
C MET A 16 3.01 3.71 0.72
N ALA A 17 3.27 5.02 0.69
CA ALA A 17 4.41 5.55 -0.06
C ALA A 17 5.71 5.06 0.59
N CYS A 18 6.76 4.82 -0.21
CA CYS A 18 8.08 4.57 0.35
C CYS A 18 8.60 5.77 1.17
N SER A 19 9.54 5.50 2.07
CA SER A 19 10.20 6.55 2.88
C SER A 19 11.49 7.05 2.23
N ALA A 20 11.81 8.33 2.45
CA ALA A 20 13.17 8.83 2.23
C ALA A 20 14.15 8.12 3.18
N THR A 21 13.84 8.09 4.48
CA THR A 21 14.65 7.41 5.51
C THR A 21 14.51 5.89 5.42
N LYS A 22 15.64 5.20 5.32
CA LYS A 22 15.74 3.74 5.31
C LYS A 22 16.88 3.31 6.22
N ILE A 23 16.78 2.12 6.82
CA ILE A 23 17.93 1.51 7.50
C ILE A 23 18.99 1.07 6.48
N ASP A 24 20.25 0.94 6.92
CA ASP A 24 21.43 0.69 6.06
C ASP A 24 21.66 -0.77 5.68
N ARG A 25 20.63 -1.61 5.77
CA ARG A 25 20.71 -3.05 5.50
C ARG A 25 19.49 -3.54 4.73
N LYS A 26 19.65 -4.67 4.04
CA LYS A 26 18.52 -5.37 3.42
C LYS A 26 17.54 -5.82 4.50
N ALA A 27 16.26 -5.57 4.30
CA ALA A 27 15.20 -5.94 5.23
C ALA A 27 13.84 -5.99 4.50
N PRO A 28 12.81 -6.63 5.08
CA PRO A 28 11.43 -6.45 4.64
C PRO A 28 11.08 -4.96 4.55
N ALA A 29 10.27 -4.56 3.57
CA ALA A 29 9.85 -3.16 3.42
C ALA A 29 9.25 -2.55 4.70
N ALA A 30 8.49 -3.33 5.48
CA ALA A 30 7.93 -2.92 6.77
C ALA A 30 8.99 -2.53 7.82
N GLU A 31 10.20 -3.06 7.70
CA GLU A 31 11.35 -2.77 8.57
C GLU A 31 12.33 -1.78 7.92
N LEU A 32 12.45 -1.84 6.59
CA LEU A 32 13.40 -1.02 5.83
C LEU A 32 13.07 0.46 5.96
N TYR A 33 11.80 0.84 5.77
CA TYR A 33 11.38 2.24 5.76
C TYR A 33 11.17 2.77 7.19
N ASP A 34 11.90 3.83 7.52
CA ASP A 34 11.90 4.41 8.88
C ASP A 34 11.38 5.86 8.92
N GLY A 35 10.54 6.23 7.95
CA GLY A 35 9.93 7.56 7.93
C GLY A 35 8.82 7.71 8.98
N PRO A 36 8.42 8.95 9.32
CA PRO A 36 7.40 9.19 10.36
C PRO A 36 6.07 8.46 10.15
N THR A 37 5.59 8.35 8.91
CA THR A 37 4.35 7.60 8.58
C THR A 37 4.53 6.09 8.79
N TRP A 38 5.72 5.56 8.49
CA TRP A 38 6.08 4.15 8.71
C TRP A 38 6.24 3.82 10.19
N GLN A 39 6.78 4.75 10.99
CA GLN A 39 6.81 4.65 12.44
C GLN A 39 5.40 4.61 13.02
N THR A 40 4.49 5.49 12.55
CA THR A 40 3.07 5.49 12.94
C THR A 40 2.39 4.16 12.59
N LEU A 41 2.60 3.65 11.37
CA LEU A 41 2.07 2.33 10.97
C LEU A 41 2.56 1.25 11.93
N ARG A 42 3.87 1.13 12.15
CA ARG A 42 4.44 0.10 13.04
C ARG A 42 3.87 0.19 14.46
N HIS A 43 3.71 1.40 14.97
CA HIS A 43 3.20 1.62 16.32
C HIS A 43 1.72 1.26 16.48
N HIS A 44 0.88 1.49 15.46
CA HIS A 44 -0.58 1.31 15.56
C HIS A 44 -1.17 0.15 14.75
N ARG A 45 -0.37 -0.58 13.95
CA ARG A 45 -0.86 -1.64 13.04
C ARG A 45 -1.72 -2.69 13.77
N GLY A 46 -1.32 -3.09 14.98
CA GLY A 46 -2.02 -4.10 15.75
C GLY A 46 -2.15 -5.43 14.98
N ALA A 47 -3.38 -5.92 14.87
CA ALA A 47 -3.74 -7.19 14.24
C ALA A 47 -3.79 -7.14 12.70
N ILE A 48 -3.74 -5.96 12.07
CA ILE A 48 -3.79 -5.84 10.59
C ILE A 48 -2.60 -6.57 9.97
N PRO A 49 -2.78 -7.63 9.16
CA PRO A 49 -1.67 -8.43 8.64
C PRO A 49 -0.68 -7.59 7.82
N LEU A 50 0.62 -7.85 7.96
CA LEU A 50 1.63 -7.22 7.09
C LEU A 50 1.48 -7.62 5.62
N GLY A 51 0.86 -8.77 5.35
CA GLY A 51 0.46 -9.19 4.01
C GLY A 51 -0.59 -8.27 3.37
N ASN A 52 -1.28 -7.44 4.16
CA ASN A 52 -2.25 -6.47 3.67
C ASN A 52 -1.66 -5.05 3.52
N VAL A 53 -0.35 -4.90 3.75
CA VAL A 53 0.36 -3.63 3.59
C VAL A 53 1.18 -3.68 2.31
N PHE A 54 0.93 -2.74 1.40
CA PHE A 54 1.62 -2.64 0.13
C PHE A 54 2.27 -1.28 -0.04
N VAL A 55 3.40 -1.27 -0.74
CA VAL A 55 4.27 -0.11 -0.90
C VAL A 55 4.32 0.29 -2.35
N LEU A 56 4.08 1.57 -2.61
CA LEU A 56 4.53 2.18 -3.84
C LEU A 56 5.97 2.68 -3.64
N SER A 57 6.92 1.93 -4.18
CA SER A 57 8.36 2.16 -4.06
C SER A 57 8.93 2.94 -5.23
N GLY A 58 9.75 3.94 -4.92
CA GLY A 58 10.53 4.67 -5.90
C GLY A 58 11.52 3.83 -6.72
N GLU A 59 11.94 2.64 -6.27
CA GLU A 59 12.81 1.74 -7.07
C GLU A 59 12.08 0.47 -7.51
N TYR A 60 11.30 -0.11 -6.60
CA TYR A 60 10.73 -1.45 -6.76
C TYR A 60 9.26 -1.44 -7.23
N ALA A 61 8.71 -0.25 -7.54
CA ALA A 61 7.32 -0.09 -7.93
C ALA A 61 6.35 -0.66 -6.87
N PHE A 62 5.32 -1.42 -7.20
CA PHE A 62 4.30 -1.85 -6.23
C PHE A 62 4.64 -3.20 -5.59
N VAL A 63 4.95 -3.23 -4.28
CA VAL A 63 5.43 -4.46 -3.61
C VAL A 63 4.78 -4.67 -2.25
N SER A 64 4.68 -5.92 -1.79
CA SER A 64 4.30 -6.23 -0.41
C SER A 64 5.27 -5.62 0.61
N ALA A 65 4.76 -5.23 1.78
CA ALA A 65 5.59 -4.81 2.91
C ALA A 65 6.50 -5.95 3.45
N LEU A 66 6.22 -7.20 3.09
CA LEU A 66 7.06 -8.37 3.42
C LEU A 66 8.22 -8.57 2.44
N ALA A 67 8.22 -7.88 1.28
CA ALA A 67 9.28 -8.01 0.30
C ALA A 67 10.61 -7.53 0.88
N THR A 68 11.67 -8.36 0.80
CA THR A 68 13.02 -7.99 1.22
C THR A 68 13.67 -7.09 0.17
N LEU A 69 13.96 -5.85 0.55
CA LEU A 69 14.49 -4.82 -0.33
C LEU A 69 15.88 -4.38 0.15
N ALA A 70 16.75 -3.97 -0.78
CA ALA A 70 17.98 -3.25 -0.43
C ALA A 70 17.69 -1.76 -0.22
N PRO A 71 18.43 -1.05 0.65
CA PRO A 71 18.33 0.40 0.77
C PRO A 71 18.66 1.07 -0.57
N TYR A 72 18.02 2.21 -0.83
CA TYR A 72 18.11 2.90 -2.10
C TYR A 72 17.70 4.38 -1.97
N GLU A 73 18.16 5.20 -2.90
CA GLU A 73 17.78 6.62 -3.00
C GLU A 73 17.00 6.88 -4.29
N ALA A 74 15.68 6.69 -4.21
CA ALA A 74 14.75 7.01 -5.29
C ALA A 74 13.37 7.39 -4.75
N ARG A 75 12.69 8.30 -5.45
CA ARG A 75 11.29 8.67 -5.23
C ARG A 75 10.50 8.43 -6.50
N ILE A 76 9.17 8.38 -6.39
CA ILE A 76 8.32 8.47 -7.58
C ILE A 76 8.46 9.89 -8.14
N SER A 77 8.77 9.99 -9.42
CA SER A 77 8.70 11.24 -10.20
C SER A 77 7.39 11.30 -10.97
N GLU A 78 7.03 12.49 -11.47
CA GLU A 78 5.83 12.70 -12.28
C GLU A 78 5.74 11.74 -13.47
N ARG A 79 6.77 11.71 -14.32
CA ARG A 79 6.87 10.76 -15.46
C ARG A 79 6.64 9.30 -15.05
N LYS A 80 7.11 8.95 -13.85
CA LYS A 80 7.01 7.60 -13.32
C LYS A 80 5.61 7.30 -12.80
N ALA A 81 4.94 8.27 -12.20
CA ALA A 81 3.54 8.19 -11.87
C ALA A 81 2.69 8.02 -13.13
N ASP A 82 2.93 8.81 -14.18
CA ASP A 82 2.20 8.71 -15.45
C ASP A 82 2.37 7.33 -16.08
N PHE A 83 3.58 6.80 -16.08
CA PHE A 83 3.85 5.44 -16.58
C PHE A 83 3.07 4.38 -15.81
N LEU A 84 3.04 4.46 -14.48
CA LEU A 84 2.29 3.52 -13.65
C LEU A 84 0.77 3.64 -13.86
N ILE A 85 0.25 4.87 -13.94
CA ILE A 85 -1.16 5.15 -14.16
C ILE A 85 -1.60 4.60 -15.53
N ALA A 86 -0.79 4.82 -16.57
CA ALA A 86 -1.07 4.31 -17.91
C ALA A 86 -1.03 2.77 -17.99
N GLY A 87 -0.09 2.14 -17.27
CA GLY A 87 -0.01 0.68 -17.19
C GLY A 87 -1.12 0.04 -16.35
N GLY A 88 -1.61 0.76 -15.33
CA GLY A 88 -2.63 0.29 -14.42
C GLY A 88 -2.20 -0.93 -13.59
N ILE A 89 -3.18 -1.56 -12.94
CA ILE A 89 -2.96 -2.62 -11.94
C ILE A 89 -2.59 -3.99 -12.55
N HIS A 90 -2.70 -4.16 -13.86
CA HIS A 90 -2.34 -5.41 -14.56
C HIS A 90 -0.98 -5.34 -15.25
N ALA A 91 -0.38 -4.16 -15.36
CA ALA A 91 0.98 -4.04 -15.86
C ALA A 91 1.94 -4.77 -14.94
N HIS A 92 2.90 -5.48 -15.52
CA HIS A 92 3.96 -6.12 -14.78
C HIS A 92 4.72 -5.11 -13.92
N ASN A 93 5.01 -5.50 -12.69
CA ASN A 93 5.86 -4.73 -11.78
C ASN A 93 7.33 -4.85 -12.21
N THR A 94 7.62 -4.22 -13.35
CA THR A 94 8.97 -3.97 -13.83
C THR A 94 9.55 -2.84 -12.98
N ARG A 95 10.86 -2.74 -12.81
CA ARG A 95 11.48 -1.56 -12.17
C ARG A 95 11.38 -0.34 -13.11
N PHE A 96 10.16 0.01 -13.50
CA PHE A 96 9.79 1.13 -14.35
C PHE A 96 10.43 1.04 -15.73
N GLY A 97 10.19 -0.10 -16.40
CA GLY A 97 10.76 -0.41 -17.71
C GLY A 97 12.16 -1.03 -17.66
N ALA A 98 12.86 -0.97 -16.51
CA ALA A 98 14.14 -1.64 -16.34
C ALA A 98 13.94 -3.09 -15.89
N ILE A 99 13.84 -4.02 -16.86
CA ILE A 99 14.02 -5.45 -16.59
C ILE A 99 15.49 -5.76 -16.81
N LYS A 100 16.23 -6.14 -15.76
CA LYS A 100 17.59 -6.65 -15.95
C LYS A 100 17.55 -7.93 -16.79
N PRO A 101 18.45 -8.14 -17.77
CA PRO A 101 18.54 -9.41 -18.50
C PRO A 101 18.56 -10.60 -17.54
N GLY A 102 17.74 -11.62 -17.80
CA GLY A 102 17.64 -12.82 -16.97
C GLY A 102 16.74 -12.70 -15.72
N ARG A 103 16.11 -11.55 -15.45
CA ARG A 103 15.00 -11.47 -14.48
C ARG A 103 13.66 -11.66 -15.17
N MET A 104 12.80 -12.47 -14.56
CA MET A 104 11.37 -12.46 -14.89
C MET A 104 10.76 -11.11 -14.47
N PRO A 105 9.81 -10.55 -15.26
CA PRO A 105 9.00 -9.44 -14.81
C PRO A 105 8.37 -9.75 -13.45
N GLY A 106 8.25 -8.74 -12.59
CA GLY A 106 7.48 -8.91 -11.35
C GLY A 106 6.00 -9.22 -11.64
N ALA A 107 5.31 -9.75 -10.63
CA ALA A 107 3.84 -9.85 -10.63
C ALA A 107 3.21 -8.46 -10.86
N SER A 108 1.99 -8.38 -11.36
CA SER A 108 1.30 -7.09 -11.47
C SER A 108 0.86 -6.57 -10.09
N PRO A 109 0.55 -5.27 -9.91
CA PRO A 109 -0.04 -4.78 -8.66
C PRO A 109 -1.27 -5.57 -8.20
N PHE A 110 -2.13 -6.01 -9.13
CA PHE A 110 -3.28 -6.85 -8.83
C PHE A 110 -2.88 -8.22 -8.30
N VAL A 111 -1.90 -8.87 -8.94
CA VAL A 111 -1.38 -10.15 -8.47
C VAL A 111 -0.68 -10.00 -7.13
N GLU A 112 0.14 -8.96 -6.92
CA GLU A 112 0.80 -8.72 -5.63
C GLU A 112 -0.21 -8.51 -4.50
N ALA A 113 -1.21 -7.65 -4.70
CA ALA A 113 -2.21 -7.35 -3.68
C ALA A 113 -3.26 -8.46 -3.49
N GLY A 114 -3.45 -9.33 -4.49
CA GLY A 114 -4.30 -10.51 -4.45
C GLY A 114 -3.58 -11.81 -4.11
N ALA A 115 -2.24 -11.82 -4.07
CA ALA A 115 -1.42 -12.98 -3.76
C ALA A 115 -1.60 -13.38 -2.29
N GLY A 116 -1.47 -14.69 -2.01
CA GLY A 116 -1.75 -15.27 -0.69
C GLY A 116 -3.09 -16.02 -0.58
N GLY A 117 -3.76 -16.29 -1.71
CA GLY A 117 -5.01 -17.07 -1.74
C GLY A 117 -6.29 -16.25 -1.54
N ARG A 118 -6.18 -14.94 -1.29
CA ARG A 118 -7.30 -14.03 -1.02
C ARG A 118 -8.30 -13.85 -2.18
N LEU A 119 -7.88 -14.18 -3.41
CA LEU A 119 -8.74 -14.21 -4.60
C LEU A 119 -9.02 -15.64 -5.11
N ILE A 120 -8.26 -16.65 -4.67
CA ILE A 120 -8.27 -18.00 -5.28
C ILE A 120 -8.83 -19.05 -4.31
N LEU A 121 -8.45 -18.98 -3.04
CA LEU A 121 -8.86 -19.94 -2.01
C LEU A 121 -10.08 -19.44 -1.24
N GLU A 122 -10.12 -18.15 -0.91
CA GLU A 122 -11.24 -17.50 -0.22
C GLU A 122 -11.46 -16.09 -0.80
N PRO A 123 -12.26 -15.94 -1.86
CA PRO A 123 -12.51 -14.65 -2.50
C PRO A 123 -13.14 -13.66 -1.53
N ARG A 124 -12.32 -12.79 -0.93
CA ARG A 124 -12.76 -11.79 0.05
C ARG A 124 -12.18 -10.43 -0.30
N PRO A 125 -12.95 -9.51 -0.89
CA PRO A 125 -12.44 -8.19 -1.25
C PRO A 125 -12.04 -7.39 0.01
N TYR A 126 -11.08 -6.49 -0.12
CA TYR A 126 -10.80 -5.51 0.94
C TYR A 126 -11.97 -4.54 1.07
N ARG A 127 -12.43 -4.26 2.29
CA ARG A 127 -13.61 -3.41 2.57
C ARG A 127 -13.23 -2.08 3.21
N HIS A 128 -11.99 -1.98 3.71
CA HIS A 128 -11.47 -0.79 4.34
C HIS A 128 -10.08 -0.51 3.76
N VAL A 129 -9.88 0.69 3.23
CA VAL A 129 -8.63 1.06 2.58
C VAL A 129 -8.10 2.35 3.20
N ILE A 130 -6.81 2.39 3.50
CA ILE A 130 -6.11 3.64 3.78
C ILE A 130 -4.93 3.79 2.83
N ALA A 131 -4.85 4.93 2.15
CA ALA A 131 -3.78 5.22 1.20
C ALA A 131 -2.95 6.42 1.67
N CYS A 132 -1.74 6.13 2.14
CA CYS A 132 -0.82 7.08 2.73
C CYS A 132 0.24 7.50 1.71
N GLY A 133 -0.01 8.62 1.03
CA GLY A 133 0.93 9.22 0.08
C GLY A 133 0.35 10.51 -0.49
N ALA A 134 1.22 11.51 -0.68
CA ALA A 134 0.87 12.80 -1.26
C ALA A 134 1.52 12.96 -2.65
N GLY A 135 1.09 13.99 -3.39
CA GLY A 135 1.62 14.28 -4.73
C GLY A 135 1.48 13.09 -5.68
N ASP A 136 2.57 12.76 -6.36
CA ASP A 136 2.60 11.68 -7.34
C ASP A 136 2.28 10.29 -6.76
N TYR A 137 2.61 10.02 -5.49
CA TYR A 137 2.18 8.79 -4.84
C TYR A 137 0.65 8.72 -4.71
N GLY A 138 0.04 9.85 -4.35
CA GLY A 138 -1.41 9.96 -4.23
C GLY A 138 -2.13 9.75 -5.55
N ARG A 139 -1.60 10.32 -6.65
CA ARG A 139 -2.13 10.14 -8.02
C ARG A 139 -2.14 8.66 -8.43
N VAL A 140 -1.04 7.95 -8.19
CA VAL A 140 -0.96 6.51 -8.50
C VAL A 140 -1.91 5.71 -7.62
N PHE A 141 -1.97 5.97 -6.31
CA PHE A 141 -2.88 5.25 -5.43
C PHE A 141 -4.35 5.44 -5.81
N GLU A 142 -4.73 6.63 -6.26
CA GLU A 142 -6.07 6.90 -6.75
C GLU A 142 -6.41 6.07 -7.98
N SER A 143 -5.52 6.06 -8.98
CA SER A 143 -5.67 5.22 -10.19
C SER A 143 -5.71 3.73 -9.86
N PHE A 144 -4.81 3.26 -8.99
CA PHE A 144 -4.73 1.84 -8.63
C PHE A 144 -5.95 1.40 -7.83
N LEU A 145 -6.43 2.22 -6.89
CA LEU A 145 -7.65 1.92 -6.14
C LEU A 145 -8.87 1.83 -7.05
N ALA A 146 -9.00 2.71 -8.04
CA ALA A 146 -10.06 2.61 -9.04
C ALA A 146 -9.97 1.29 -9.82
N GLY A 147 -8.77 0.87 -10.21
CA GLY A 147 -8.53 -0.44 -10.83
C GLY A 147 -8.90 -1.61 -9.91
N PHE A 148 -8.43 -1.60 -8.66
CA PHE A 148 -8.72 -2.66 -7.69
C PHE A 148 -10.21 -2.79 -7.39
N LYS A 149 -10.95 -1.68 -7.36
CA LYS A 149 -12.41 -1.68 -7.22
C LYS A 149 -13.11 -2.27 -8.43
N ARG A 150 -12.70 -1.86 -9.63
CA ARG A 150 -13.25 -2.37 -10.89
C ARG A 150 -13.10 -3.89 -11.00
N ASP A 151 -11.95 -4.41 -10.56
CA ASP A 151 -11.59 -5.81 -10.74
C ASP A 151 -11.86 -6.67 -9.48
N GLY A 152 -12.59 -6.14 -8.50
CA GLY A 152 -13.12 -6.88 -7.37
C GLY A 152 -12.12 -7.23 -6.26
N LEU A 153 -10.89 -6.72 -6.31
CA LEU A 153 -9.92 -6.89 -5.22
C LEU A 153 -10.26 -6.01 -4.01
N VAL A 154 -10.80 -4.82 -4.28
CA VAL A 154 -11.37 -3.93 -3.27
C VAL A 154 -12.87 -3.85 -3.54
N ASP A 155 -13.68 -3.91 -2.49
CA ASP A 155 -15.13 -3.79 -2.62
C ASP A 155 -15.51 -2.42 -3.20
N ALA A 156 -16.49 -2.37 -4.11
CA ALA A 156 -16.92 -1.11 -4.72
C ALA A 156 -17.36 -0.08 -3.66
N SER A 157 -17.98 -0.55 -2.57
CA SER A 157 -18.43 0.23 -1.42
C SER A 157 -17.37 0.41 -0.32
N ALA A 158 -16.13 -0.04 -0.57
CA ALA A 158 -15.07 0.03 0.43
C ALA A 158 -14.84 1.45 0.95
N ILE A 159 -14.79 1.57 2.28
CA ILE A 159 -14.49 2.83 2.96
C ILE A 159 -13.02 3.14 2.72
N THR A 160 -12.74 4.29 2.10
CA THR A 160 -11.38 4.70 1.76
C THR A 160 -11.02 5.98 2.51
N LEU A 161 -9.87 5.98 3.20
CA LEU A 161 -9.26 7.18 3.76
C LEU A 161 -7.98 7.54 3.01
N ARG A 162 -7.81 8.82 2.70
CA ARG A 162 -6.53 9.40 2.30
C ARG A 162 -6.13 10.46 3.32
N PRO A 163 -5.10 10.23 4.14
CA PRO A 163 -4.61 11.26 5.04
C PRO A 163 -4.20 12.51 4.27
N ALA A 164 -4.69 13.67 4.71
CA ALA A 164 -4.39 14.97 4.09
C ALA A 164 -3.73 15.94 5.08
N GLY A 165 -3.22 17.06 4.57
CA GLY A 165 -2.58 18.09 5.39
C GLY A 165 -1.09 17.85 5.67
N GLY A 166 -0.56 18.45 6.73
CA GLY A 166 0.84 18.33 7.13
C GLY A 166 1.20 16.92 7.65
N ILE A 167 2.49 16.61 7.76
CA ILE A 167 2.95 15.28 8.20
C ILE A 167 2.40 14.89 9.58
N GLY A 168 2.24 15.83 10.50
CA GLY A 168 1.64 15.59 11.81
C GLY A 168 0.17 15.20 11.73
N GLU A 169 -0.61 15.92 10.91
CA GLU A 169 -2.03 15.66 10.68
C GLU A 169 -2.26 14.33 9.98
N GLN A 170 -1.44 14.03 8.96
CA GLN A 170 -1.51 12.75 8.26
C GLN A 170 -1.20 11.57 9.19
N ARG A 171 -0.20 11.72 10.08
CA ARG A 171 0.12 10.72 11.11
C ARG A 171 -1.00 10.54 12.12
N GLY A 172 -1.65 11.64 12.54
CA GLY A 172 -2.82 11.60 13.42
C GLY A 172 -3.97 10.82 12.80
N GLN A 173 -4.31 11.12 11.54
CA GLN A 173 -5.34 10.42 10.78
C GLN A 173 -5.02 8.93 10.59
N LEU A 174 -3.80 8.59 10.19
CA LEU A 174 -3.35 7.19 10.06
C LEU A 174 -3.45 6.45 11.41
N GLY A 175 -2.94 7.04 12.48
CA GLY A 175 -2.96 6.43 13.80
C GLY A 175 -4.38 6.21 14.32
N GLN A 176 -5.26 7.20 14.20
CA GLN A 176 -6.67 7.08 14.58
C GLN A 176 -7.38 5.99 13.79
N TRP A 177 -7.19 5.96 12.46
CA TRP A 177 -7.80 4.97 11.60
C TRP A 177 -7.33 3.54 11.91
N LEU A 178 -6.03 3.35 12.14
CA LEU A 178 -5.49 2.05 12.54
C LEU A 178 -6.01 1.60 13.91
N ARG A 179 -6.17 2.51 14.87
CA ARG A 179 -6.79 2.17 16.17
C ARG A 179 -8.24 1.71 15.99
N GLN A 180 -9.04 2.46 15.23
CA GLN A 180 -10.42 2.08 14.91
C GLN A 180 -10.50 0.73 14.19
N ALA A 181 -9.59 0.48 13.25
CA ALA A 181 -9.49 -0.79 12.53
C ALA A 181 -9.13 -1.99 13.44
N ASN A 182 -8.50 -1.72 14.58
CA ASN A 182 -8.20 -2.69 15.63
C ASN A 182 -9.26 -2.72 16.74
N GLY A 183 -10.40 -2.05 16.58
CA GLY A 183 -11.46 -1.97 17.60
C GLY A 183 -11.07 -1.16 18.85
N LEU A 184 -10.00 -0.37 18.76
CA LEU A 184 -9.55 0.50 19.84
C LEU A 184 -10.26 1.86 19.71
N ALA A 185 -10.70 2.41 20.84
CA ALA A 185 -11.31 3.74 20.89
C ALA A 185 -10.34 4.82 20.36
N SER A 186 -10.91 5.85 19.72
CA SER A 186 -10.19 6.95 19.07
C SER A 186 -9.41 7.81 20.04
#